data_AF-A0A435A930-F1
#
_entry.id   AF-A0A435A930-F1
#
_cell.length_a   1.000
_cell.length_b   1.000
_cell.length_c   1.000
_cell.angle_alpha   90.00
_cell.angle_beta   90.00
_cell.angle_gamma   90.00
#
_symmetry.space_group_name_H-M   'P 1'
#
loop_
_entity.id
_entity.type
_entity.pdbx_description
1 polymer ?
#
loop_
_entity_poly.entity_id
_entity_poly.type
_entity_poly.pdbx_seq_one_letter_code
_entity_poly.pdbx_strand_id
1 'polypeptide(L)'
;MNDANESFIRLFEEIAREVNRRAGTPTLHSVEIEKASERDGFVKKNRALLVYIRDVRNALQHPKHRSKGDAIRISEPFLKEVQDLLNHLRNPPTANSVGVPRREIRTASLNDQLGELANEMKKHGFSHVPILDRHDAVIGVFNEAAMFDHLWAEPETIVSRQMLISDILPSCRLDAKRMEIFRFVGPRTPLDDLVEMSFPSNRP
;
A
#
# COMPACT_ATOMS: atom_id res chain seq x y z
N MET A 1 6.95 -3.00 -39.69
CA MET A 1 6.11 -3.02 -38.50
C MET A 1 5.75 -1.57 -38.19
N ASN A 2 4.55 -1.26 -37.67
CA ASN A 2 4.26 0.14 -37.27
C ASN A 2 5.12 0.53 -36.05
N ASP A 3 5.52 1.80 -35.91
CA ASP A 3 6.38 2.29 -34.82
C ASP A 3 5.79 1.97 -33.43
N ALA A 4 4.47 2.07 -33.29
CA ALA A 4 3.75 1.67 -32.08
C ALA A 4 3.89 0.16 -31.76
N ASN A 5 3.88 -0.72 -32.77
CA ASN A 5 4.02 -2.16 -32.60
C ASN A 5 5.45 -2.52 -32.16
N GLU A 6 6.47 -1.84 -32.71
CA GLU A 6 7.87 -2.03 -32.30
C GLU A 6 8.12 -1.51 -30.88
N SER A 7 7.57 -0.34 -30.55
CA SER A 7 7.66 0.23 -29.21
C SER A 7 6.97 -0.64 -28.18
N PHE A 8 5.79 -1.19 -28.51
CA PHE A 8 5.10 -2.17 -27.65
C PHE A 8 5.96 -3.40 -27.35
N ILE A 9 6.65 -3.97 -28.35
CA ILE A 9 7.53 -5.12 -28.14
C ILE A 9 8.68 -4.78 -27.18
N ARG A 10 9.32 -3.63 -27.36
CA ARG A 10 10.39 -3.17 -26.46
C ARG A 10 9.90 -3.02 -25.01
N LEU A 11 8.72 -2.43 -24.83
CA LEU A 11 8.10 -2.30 -23.51
C LEU A 11 7.75 -3.66 -22.90
N PHE A 12 7.24 -4.61 -23.69
CA PHE A 12 6.97 -5.96 -23.23
C PHE A 12 8.25 -6.65 -22.72
N GLU A 13 9.38 -6.53 -23.42
CA GLU A 13 10.64 -7.13 -22.99
C GLU A 13 11.13 -6.54 -21.65
N GLU A 14 10.89 -5.25 -21.43
CA GLU A 14 11.15 -4.57 -20.16
C GLU A 14 10.23 -5.05 -19.05
N ILE A 15 8.92 -5.19 -19.33
CA ILE A 15 7.93 -5.74 -18.39
C ILE A 15 8.30 -7.17 -18.02
N ALA A 16 8.63 -8.01 -19.01
CA ALA A 16 8.97 -9.41 -18.79
C ALA A 16 10.17 -9.57 -17.85
N ARG A 17 11.22 -8.75 -18.03
CA ARG A 17 12.38 -8.71 -17.13
C ARG A 17 11.98 -8.34 -15.70
N GLU A 18 11.11 -7.35 -15.56
CA GLU A 18 10.70 -6.80 -14.27
C GLU A 18 9.75 -7.74 -13.50
N VAL A 19 8.86 -8.44 -14.23
CA VAL A 19 8.02 -9.53 -13.71
C VAL A 19 8.87 -10.73 -13.30
N ASN A 20 9.82 -11.15 -14.14
CA ASN A 20 10.71 -12.27 -13.83
C ASN A 20 11.63 -12.01 -12.64
N ARG A 21 12.05 -10.76 -12.43
CA ARG A 21 12.78 -10.37 -11.22
C ARG A 21 11.93 -10.64 -9.96
N ARG A 22 10.65 -10.28 -9.97
CA ARG A 22 9.70 -10.53 -8.86
C ARG A 22 9.41 -12.01 -8.65
N ALA A 23 9.31 -12.78 -9.74
CA ALA A 23 9.21 -14.24 -9.68
C ALA A 23 10.49 -14.91 -9.10
N GLY A 24 11.60 -14.18 -8.99
CA GLY A 24 12.90 -14.73 -8.60
C GLY A 24 13.56 -15.58 -9.69
N THR A 25 13.23 -15.32 -10.96
CA THR A 25 13.74 -16.03 -12.15
C THR A 25 14.24 -15.05 -13.22
N PRO A 26 15.15 -14.10 -12.89
CA PRO A 26 15.48 -12.96 -13.75
C PRO A 26 16.14 -13.33 -15.08
N THR A 27 16.73 -14.52 -15.19
CA THR A 27 17.42 -15.01 -16.39
C THR A 27 16.51 -15.79 -17.34
N LEU A 28 15.26 -16.05 -16.94
CA LEU A 28 14.34 -16.83 -17.75
C LEU A 28 13.82 -16.01 -18.94
N HIS A 29 13.73 -16.65 -20.11
CA HIS A 29 13.22 -16.02 -21.33
C HIS A 29 11.68 -15.95 -21.37
N SER A 30 10.98 -16.90 -20.74
CA SER A 30 9.52 -16.83 -20.55
C SER A 30 9.15 -15.89 -19.41
N VAL A 31 8.00 -15.22 -19.53
CA VAL A 31 7.47 -14.35 -18.47
C VAL A 31 6.67 -15.15 -17.44
N GLU A 32 7.11 -15.11 -16.18
CA GLU A 32 6.58 -15.90 -15.06
C GLU A 32 5.53 -15.13 -14.25
N ILE A 33 4.38 -14.84 -14.88
CA ILE A 33 3.32 -14.03 -14.28
C ILE A 33 2.74 -14.69 -13.03
N GLU A 34 2.47 -16.01 -13.05
CA GLU A 34 1.87 -16.72 -11.91
C GLU A 34 2.77 -16.64 -10.68
N LYS A 35 4.03 -17.04 -10.82
CA LYS A 35 4.99 -17.02 -9.71
C LYS A 35 5.27 -15.61 -9.18
N ALA A 36 5.28 -14.61 -10.06
CA ALA A 36 5.40 -13.22 -9.63
C ALA A 36 4.15 -12.74 -8.88
N SER A 37 2.95 -13.17 -9.28
CA SER A 37 1.69 -12.79 -8.61
C SER A 37 1.55 -13.35 -7.20
N GLU A 38 2.21 -14.46 -6.89
CA GLU A 38 2.25 -15.00 -5.53
C GLU A 38 3.13 -14.16 -4.59
N ARG A 39 3.98 -13.27 -5.14
CA ARG A 39 5.04 -12.57 -4.42
C ARG A 39 4.92 -11.04 -4.42
N ASP A 40 4.13 -10.49 -5.33
CA ASP A 40 4.03 -9.04 -5.54
C ASP A 40 2.56 -8.65 -5.78
N GLY A 41 2.02 -7.79 -4.90
CA GLY A 41 0.61 -7.39 -4.93
C GLY A 41 0.23 -6.64 -6.21
N PHE A 42 1.14 -5.85 -6.79
CA PHE A 42 0.88 -5.14 -8.04
C PHE A 42 0.77 -6.10 -9.22
N VAL A 43 1.65 -7.10 -9.31
CA VAL A 43 1.57 -8.14 -10.34
C VAL A 43 0.28 -8.94 -10.19
N LYS A 44 -0.09 -9.31 -8.96
CA LYS A 44 -1.35 -10.03 -8.68
C LYS A 44 -2.57 -9.25 -9.14
N LYS A 45 -2.65 -7.97 -8.78
CA LYS A 45 -3.74 -7.06 -9.19
C LYS A 45 -3.85 -6.92 -10.72
N ASN A 46 -2.71 -6.87 -11.42
CA ASN A 46 -2.66 -6.66 -12.87
C ASN A 46 -2.47 -7.94 -13.69
N ARG A 47 -2.65 -9.12 -13.08
CA ARG A 47 -2.40 -10.43 -13.72
C ARG A 47 -3.12 -10.58 -15.06
N ALA A 48 -4.40 -10.21 -15.12
CA ALA A 48 -5.19 -10.31 -16.35
C ALA A 48 -4.62 -9.44 -17.48
N LEU A 49 -4.23 -8.19 -17.16
CA LEU A 49 -3.62 -7.28 -18.12
C LEU A 49 -2.26 -7.79 -18.59
N LEU A 50 -1.40 -8.30 -17.68
CA LEU A 50 -0.10 -8.88 -18.04
C LEU A 50 -0.25 -10.09 -18.98
N VAL A 51 -1.23 -10.95 -18.74
CA VAL A 51 -1.54 -12.08 -19.64
C VAL A 51 -2.01 -11.56 -21.01
N TYR A 52 -2.89 -10.56 -21.03
CA TYR A 52 -3.35 -9.94 -22.27
C TYR A 52 -2.19 -9.32 -23.08
N ILE A 53 -1.29 -8.57 -22.45
CA ILE A 53 -0.11 -7.99 -23.10
C ILE A 53 0.78 -9.10 -23.69
N ARG A 54 1.00 -10.20 -22.96
CA ARG A 54 1.75 -11.37 -23.47
C ARG A 54 1.09 -11.96 -24.72
N ASP A 55 -0.22 -12.10 -24.72
CA ASP A 55 -0.96 -12.67 -25.85
C ASP A 55 -0.94 -11.75 -27.07
N VAL A 56 -1.05 -10.43 -26.87
CA VAL A 56 -0.87 -9.42 -27.93
C VAL A 56 0.54 -9.50 -28.52
N ARG A 57 1.58 -9.59 -27.69
CA ARG A 57 2.97 -9.78 -28.15
C ARG A 57 3.12 -11.06 -28.96
N ASN A 58 2.51 -12.17 -28.52
CA ASN A 58 2.55 -13.43 -29.24
C ASN A 58 1.89 -13.33 -30.62
N ALA A 59 0.76 -12.63 -30.72
CA ALA A 59 0.08 -12.40 -31.99
C ALA A 59 0.91 -11.54 -32.96
N LEU A 60 1.69 -10.57 -32.45
CA LEU A 60 2.59 -9.73 -33.24
C LEU A 60 3.85 -10.45 -33.71
N GLN A 61 4.53 -11.19 -32.82
CA GLN A 61 5.83 -11.82 -33.12
C GLN A 61 5.73 -13.24 -33.71
N HIS A 62 4.62 -13.94 -33.44
CA HIS A 62 4.37 -15.30 -33.91
C HIS A 62 3.00 -15.39 -34.63
N PRO A 63 2.81 -14.62 -35.72
CA PRO A 63 1.53 -14.58 -36.43
C PRO A 63 1.18 -15.96 -37.00
N LYS A 64 -0.03 -16.44 -36.69
CA LYS A 64 -0.56 -17.72 -37.21
C LYS A 64 -1.34 -17.57 -38.53
N HIS A 65 -1.26 -16.42 -39.19
CA HIS A 65 -1.93 -16.12 -40.45
C HIS A 65 -0.93 -15.91 -41.60
N ARG A 66 -1.42 -15.96 -42.83
CA ARG A 66 -0.61 -15.80 -44.06
C ARG A 66 -0.72 -14.42 -44.72
N SER A 67 -1.56 -13.54 -44.18
CA SER A 67 -1.78 -12.18 -44.71
C SER A 67 -0.49 -11.34 -44.70
N LYS A 68 -0.33 -10.47 -45.70
CA LYS A 68 0.75 -9.48 -45.76
C LYS A 68 0.40 -8.30 -44.86
N GLY A 69 0.99 -8.24 -43.66
CA GLY A 69 0.81 -7.17 -42.68
C GLY A 69 0.45 -7.69 -41.29
N ASP A 70 0.57 -6.84 -40.28
CA ASP A 70 0.28 -7.20 -38.89
C ASP A 70 -1.24 -7.40 -38.70
N ALA A 71 -1.65 -8.51 -38.08
CA ALA A 71 -3.06 -8.74 -37.72
C ALA A 71 -3.57 -7.78 -36.65
N ILE A 72 -2.67 -7.21 -35.84
CA ILE A 72 -2.99 -6.30 -34.75
C ILE A 72 -2.19 -5.01 -34.92
N ARG A 73 -2.85 -3.88 -34.70
CA ARG A 73 -2.20 -2.57 -34.56
C ARG A 73 -2.39 -2.09 -33.14
N ILE A 74 -1.29 -1.76 -32.48
CA ILE A 74 -1.31 -1.15 -31.16
C ILE A 74 -1.78 0.29 -31.29
N SER A 75 -2.77 0.65 -30.49
CA SER A 75 -3.26 2.02 -30.37
C SER A 75 -2.40 2.81 -29.38
N GLU A 76 -2.26 4.11 -29.59
CA GLU A 76 -1.54 4.99 -28.67
C GLU A 76 -2.05 4.92 -27.22
N PRO A 77 -3.37 4.89 -26.94
CA PRO A 77 -3.86 4.73 -25.57
C PRO A 77 -3.42 3.42 -24.91
N PHE A 78 -3.43 2.31 -25.65
CA PHE A 78 -2.98 1.02 -25.11
C PHE A 78 -1.47 0.98 -24.91
N LEU A 79 -0.70 1.56 -25.83
CA LEU A 79 0.75 1.70 -25.67
C LEU A 79 1.09 2.52 -24.40
N LYS A 80 0.33 3.59 -24.14
CA LYS A 80 0.46 4.41 -22.94
C LYS A 80 0.13 3.64 -21.66
N GLU A 81 -0.94 2.83 -21.66
CA GLU A 81 -1.28 1.96 -20.53
C GLU A 81 -0.16 0.96 -20.20
N VAL A 82 0.44 0.34 -21.23
CA VAL A 82 1.58 -0.59 -21.08
C VAL A 82 2.81 0.14 -20.52
N GLN A 83 3.08 1.35 -21.00
CA GLN A 83 4.16 2.19 -20.49
C GLN A 83 3.97 2.56 -19.01
N ASP A 84 2.75 2.89 -18.61
CA ASP A 84 2.44 3.24 -17.22
C ASP A 84 2.53 2.03 -16.29
N LEU A 85 2.10 0.86 -16.75
CA LEU A 85 2.31 -0.41 -16.05
C LEU A 85 3.80 -0.70 -15.83
N LEU A 86 4.65 -0.52 -16.85
CA LEU A 86 6.10 -0.67 -16.70
C LEU A 86 6.69 0.35 -15.73
N ASN A 87 6.25 1.60 -15.79
CA ASN A 87 6.71 2.65 -14.90
C ASN A 87 6.41 2.31 -13.44
N HIS A 88 5.21 1.78 -13.15
CA HIS A 88 4.84 1.33 -11.80
C HIS A 88 5.65 0.11 -11.37
N LEU A 89 5.88 -0.86 -12.26
CA LEU A 89 6.75 -2.01 -11.98
C LEU A 89 8.19 -1.57 -11.65
N ARG A 90 8.69 -0.49 -12.24
CA ARG A 90 10.05 0.02 -11.93
C ARG A 90 10.08 0.90 -10.69
N ASN A 91 9.05 1.71 -10.51
CA ASN A 91 8.98 2.74 -9.49
C ASN A 91 7.65 2.61 -8.72
N PRO A 92 7.46 1.51 -7.97
CA PRO A 92 6.24 1.33 -7.21
C PRO A 92 6.13 2.46 -6.17
N PRO A 93 4.96 3.09 -6.01
CA PRO A 93 4.71 3.95 -4.87
C PRO A 93 4.98 3.16 -3.58
N THR A 94 5.62 3.81 -2.61
CA THR A 94 6.01 3.19 -1.34
C THR A 94 5.26 3.81 -0.17
N ALA A 95 5.29 3.15 0.99
CA ALA A 95 4.76 3.69 2.24
C ALA A 95 5.25 5.13 2.48
N ASN A 96 6.53 5.39 2.25
CA ASN A 96 7.11 6.72 2.45
C ASN A 96 6.72 7.77 1.40
N SER A 97 6.28 7.36 0.19
CA SER A 97 5.82 8.31 -0.82
C SER A 97 4.37 8.76 -0.60
N VAL A 98 3.59 8.06 0.22
CA VAL A 98 2.18 8.39 0.49
C VAL A 98 1.90 8.74 1.95
N GLY A 99 2.77 8.34 2.88
CA GLY A 99 2.60 8.60 4.31
C GLY A 99 2.86 10.06 4.67
N VAL A 100 2.27 10.49 5.80
CA VAL A 100 2.57 11.79 6.42
C VAL A 100 4.02 11.77 6.92
N PRO A 101 4.88 12.74 6.56
CA PRO A 101 6.26 12.78 7.03
C PRO A 101 6.33 12.79 8.56
N ARG A 102 7.29 12.06 9.16
CA ARG A 102 7.44 11.96 10.64
C ARG A 102 7.41 13.30 11.37
N ARG A 103 7.98 14.35 10.78
CA ARG A 103 8.04 15.72 11.33
C ARG A 103 6.68 16.45 11.35
N GLU A 104 5.73 15.99 10.56
CA GLU A 104 4.38 16.54 10.42
C GLU A 104 3.34 15.72 11.20
N ILE A 105 3.71 14.53 11.70
CA ILE A 105 2.85 13.71 12.54
C ILE A 105 2.74 14.36 13.93
N ARG A 106 1.50 14.66 14.33
CA ARG A 106 1.18 15.04 15.71
C ARG A 106 1.23 13.82 16.59
N THR A 107 1.92 13.95 17.73
CA THR A 107 2.18 12.85 18.66
C THR A 107 1.94 13.36 20.08
N ALA A 108 1.54 12.46 20.98
CA ALA A 108 1.37 12.76 22.39
C ALA A 108 2.50 12.15 23.23
N SER A 109 2.83 12.80 24.33
CA SER A 109 3.66 12.27 25.41
C SER A 109 2.79 11.84 26.59
N LEU A 110 3.34 10.99 27.48
CA LEU A 110 2.63 10.55 28.69
C LEU A 110 2.25 11.70 29.64
N ASN A 111 2.95 12.82 29.57
CA ASN A 111 2.72 13.97 30.45
C ASN A 111 1.80 15.02 29.83
N ASP A 112 1.29 14.78 28.62
CA ASP A 112 0.38 15.72 27.97
C ASP A 112 -0.99 15.67 28.66
N GLN A 113 -1.70 16.80 28.67
CA GLN A 113 -3.05 16.87 29.21
C GLN A 113 -4.07 16.42 28.17
N LEU A 114 -4.97 15.53 28.57
CA LEU A 114 -6.03 14.96 27.74
C LEU A 114 -6.91 16.04 27.09
N GLY A 115 -7.28 17.07 27.86
CA GLY A 115 -8.15 18.14 27.38
C GLY A 115 -7.50 19.03 26.31
N GLU A 116 -6.19 19.24 26.39
CA GLU A 116 -5.43 19.98 25.38
C GLU A 116 -5.26 19.15 24.11
N LEU A 117 -4.90 17.86 24.26
CA LEU A 117 -4.79 16.95 23.12
C LEU A 117 -6.12 16.82 22.36
N ALA A 118 -7.24 16.66 23.08
CA ALA A 118 -8.57 16.58 22.47
C ALA A 118 -8.96 17.89 21.75
N ASN A 119 -8.58 19.06 22.29
CA ASN A 119 -8.80 20.34 21.60
C ASN A 119 -7.99 20.40 20.30
N GLU A 120 -6.72 19.98 20.32
CA GLU A 120 -5.87 19.96 19.13
C GLU A 120 -6.43 19.03 18.05
N MET A 121 -6.83 17.81 18.43
CA MET A 121 -7.51 16.85 17.54
C MET A 121 -8.72 17.49 16.86
N LYS A 122 -9.60 18.13 17.64
CA LYS A 122 -10.80 18.79 17.11
C LYS A 122 -10.47 19.97 16.20
N LYS A 123 -9.46 20.77 16.57
CA LYS A 123 -9.04 21.97 15.82
C LYS A 123 -8.43 21.60 14.46
N HIS A 124 -7.67 20.50 14.41
CA HIS A 124 -6.92 20.10 13.22
C HIS A 124 -7.54 18.94 12.44
N GLY A 125 -8.61 18.33 12.97
CA GLY A 125 -9.41 17.33 12.26
C GLY A 125 -8.77 15.94 12.16
N PHE A 126 -7.85 15.58 13.05
CA PHE A 126 -7.30 14.22 13.12
C PHE A 126 -7.95 13.42 14.25
N SER A 127 -8.22 12.14 13.98
CA SER A 127 -8.92 11.22 14.89
C SER A 127 -8.02 10.27 15.67
N HIS A 128 -6.73 10.21 15.30
CA HIS A 128 -5.75 9.29 15.87
C HIS A 128 -4.47 10.05 16.20
N VAL A 129 -3.93 9.82 17.40
CA VAL A 129 -2.66 10.39 17.85
C VAL A 129 -1.76 9.29 18.41
N PRO A 130 -0.61 9.02 17.77
CA PRO A 130 0.40 8.13 18.34
C PRO A 130 0.93 8.69 19.66
N ILE A 131 1.01 7.84 20.68
CA ILE A 131 1.64 8.14 21.96
C ILE A 131 3.07 7.61 21.90
N LEU A 132 4.04 8.47 22.16
CA LEU A 132 5.45 8.14 22.10
C LEU A 132 6.06 8.03 23.50
N ASP A 133 7.00 7.11 23.65
CA ASP A 133 7.90 7.10 24.79
C ASP A 133 9.12 8.03 24.57
N ARG A 134 10.00 8.09 25.56
CA ARG A 134 11.25 8.87 25.52
C ARG A 134 12.26 8.42 24.45
N HIS A 135 12.05 7.27 23.83
CA HIS A 135 12.91 6.66 22.82
C HIS A 135 12.31 6.76 21.40
N ASP A 136 11.26 7.57 21.22
CA ASP A 136 10.52 7.72 19.96
C ASP A 136 9.77 6.44 19.53
N ALA A 137 9.53 5.52 20.46
CA ALA A 137 8.74 4.31 20.20
C ALA A 137 7.25 4.59 20.41
N VAL A 138 6.42 4.12 19.47
CA VAL A 138 4.95 4.18 19.62
C VAL A 138 4.52 3.14 20.64
N ILE A 139 3.99 3.61 21.77
CA ILE A 139 3.52 2.78 22.88
C ILE A 139 2.00 2.68 22.97
N GLY A 140 1.29 3.49 22.19
CA GLY A 140 -0.16 3.48 22.10
C GLY A 140 -0.67 4.44 21.03
N VAL A 141 -1.97 4.42 20.80
CA VAL A 141 -2.67 5.39 19.96
C VAL A 141 -3.89 5.88 20.74
N PHE A 142 -3.95 7.20 20.91
CA PHE A 142 -5.12 7.86 21.45
C PHE A 142 -6.13 8.13 20.33
N ASN A 143 -7.38 7.71 20.57
CA ASN A 143 -8.51 7.93 19.68
C ASN A 143 -9.84 7.84 20.47
N GLU A 144 -10.97 8.01 19.79
CA GLU A 144 -12.31 7.94 20.41
C GLU A 144 -12.59 6.58 21.05
N ALA A 145 -12.15 5.48 20.42
CA ALA A 145 -12.30 4.14 20.98
C ALA A 145 -11.52 3.99 22.30
N ALA A 146 -10.33 4.57 22.41
CA ALA A 146 -9.54 4.58 23.65
C ALA A 146 -10.28 5.28 24.79
N MET A 147 -10.91 6.41 24.48
CA MET A 147 -11.75 7.13 25.45
C MET A 147 -12.95 6.32 25.88
N PHE A 148 -13.62 5.65 24.93
CA PHE A 148 -14.75 4.78 25.25
C PHE A 148 -14.32 3.61 26.15
N ASP A 149 -13.23 2.93 25.80
CA ASP A 149 -12.67 1.82 26.59
C ASP A 149 -12.29 2.27 28.00
N HIS A 150 -11.73 3.48 28.15
CA HIS A 150 -11.41 4.06 29.46
C HIS A 150 -12.67 4.31 30.30
N LEU A 151 -13.71 4.91 29.71
CA LEU A 151 -14.97 5.18 30.39
C LEU A 151 -15.68 3.91 30.87
N TRP A 152 -15.50 2.80 30.14
CA TRP A 152 -16.15 1.52 30.41
C TRP A 152 -15.29 0.54 31.23
N ALA A 153 -14.07 0.93 31.58
CA ALA A 153 -13.15 0.08 32.34
C ALA A 153 -13.62 -0.14 33.78
N GLU A 154 -14.26 0.86 34.38
CA GLU A 154 -14.74 0.84 35.77
C GLU A 154 -16.23 1.24 35.84
N PRO A 155 -16.97 0.81 36.89
CA PRO A 155 -18.39 1.16 37.06
C PRO A 155 -18.64 2.67 37.09
N GLU A 156 -17.70 3.43 37.65
CA GLU A 156 -17.71 4.89 37.67
C GLU A 156 -16.33 5.41 37.27
N THR A 157 -16.28 6.24 36.23
CA THR A 157 -15.05 6.86 35.74
C THR A 157 -15.26 8.36 35.65
N ILE A 158 -14.41 9.14 36.35
CA ILE A 158 -14.41 10.60 36.25
C ILE A 158 -13.32 11.02 35.27
N VAL A 159 -13.73 11.59 34.13
CA VAL A 159 -12.81 12.17 33.16
C VAL A 159 -12.63 13.66 33.44
N SER A 160 -11.39 14.05 33.72
CA SER A 160 -10.99 15.45 33.84
C SER A 160 -10.19 15.90 32.63
N ARG A 161 -10.33 17.17 32.24
CA ARG A 161 -9.52 17.77 31.18
C ARG A 161 -8.05 17.88 31.56
N GLN A 162 -7.72 17.90 32.85
CA GLN A 162 -6.35 17.96 33.37
C GLN A 162 -5.71 16.57 33.52
N MET A 163 -6.47 15.50 33.27
CA MET A 163 -5.96 14.13 33.27
C MET A 163 -4.79 14.00 32.28
N LEU A 164 -3.78 13.21 32.63
CA LEU A 164 -2.63 12.99 31.78
C LEU A 164 -2.86 11.83 30.82
N ILE A 165 -2.17 11.82 29.69
CA ILE A 165 -2.19 10.68 28.76
C ILE A 165 -1.71 9.40 29.45
N SER A 166 -0.83 9.48 30.45
CA SER A 166 -0.45 8.33 31.28
C SER A 166 -1.63 7.65 31.97
N ASP A 167 -2.66 8.40 32.34
CA ASP A 167 -3.81 7.89 33.11
C ASP A 167 -4.76 7.06 32.21
N ILE A 168 -4.80 7.39 30.92
CA ILE A 168 -5.62 6.70 29.92
C ILE A 168 -4.82 5.70 29.06
N LEU A 169 -3.49 5.65 29.22
CA LEU A 169 -2.61 4.79 28.44
C LEU A 169 -3.04 3.31 28.41
N PRO A 170 -3.53 2.69 29.51
CA PRO A 170 -4.01 1.30 29.46
C PRO A 170 -5.07 1.07 28.38
N SER A 171 -5.93 2.06 28.17
CA SER A 171 -6.96 2.08 27.13
C SER A 171 -6.47 2.58 25.78
N CYS A 172 -5.18 2.90 25.62
CA CYS A 172 -4.57 3.35 24.36
C CYS A 172 -3.58 2.33 23.77
N ARG A 173 -3.34 1.22 24.45
CA ARG A 173 -2.31 0.25 24.04
C ARG A 173 -2.62 -0.37 22.68
N LEU A 174 -1.55 -0.62 21.92
CA LEU A 174 -1.60 -1.22 20.58
C LEU A 174 -2.12 -2.67 20.59
N ASP A 175 -2.00 -3.36 21.73
CA ASP A 175 -2.45 -4.74 21.96
C ASP A 175 -3.86 -4.83 22.57
N ALA A 176 -4.56 -3.70 22.71
CA ALA A 176 -5.95 -3.69 23.14
C ALA A 176 -6.83 -4.44 22.13
N LYS A 177 -7.73 -5.30 22.63
CA LYS A 177 -8.64 -6.11 21.79
C LYS A 177 -9.73 -5.24 21.14
N ARG A 178 -9.37 -4.49 20.09
CA ARG A 178 -10.26 -3.58 19.38
C ARG A 178 -10.51 -4.01 17.94
N MET A 179 -11.50 -3.38 17.31
CA MET A 179 -11.75 -3.56 15.87
C MET A 179 -10.64 -2.97 15.00
N GLU A 180 -9.89 -1.99 15.52
CA GLU A 180 -8.78 -1.34 14.82
C GLU A 180 -7.45 -2.02 15.15
N ILE A 181 -6.62 -2.21 14.13
CA ILE A 181 -5.29 -2.81 14.24
C ILE A 181 -4.28 -1.83 13.67
N PHE A 182 -3.26 -1.50 14.46
CA PHE A 182 -2.15 -0.67 14.01
C PHE A 182 -1.01 -1.56 13.52
N ARG A 183 -0.55 -1.34 12.28
CA ARG A 183 0.56 -2.07 11.67
C ARG A 183 1.73 -1.13 11.43
N PHE A 184 2.93 -1.62 11.71
CA PHE A 184 4.18 -0.96 11.38
C PHE A 184 4.77 -1.62 10.13
N VAL A 185 5.12 -0.80 9.15
CA VAL A 185 5.62 -1.26 7.85
C VAL A 185 6.91 -0.52 7.53
N GLY A 186 7.79 -1.16 6.75
CA GLY A 186 9.02 -0.51 6.30
C GLY A 186 8.71 0.66 5.36
N PRO A 187 9.53 1.72 5.33
CA PRO A 187 9.29 2.91 4.48
C PRO A 187 9.30 2.59 2.98
N ARG A 188 9.97 1.49 2.59
CA ARG A 188 10.05 1.01 1.20
C ARG A 188 8.99 -0.02 0.83
N THR A 189 8.07 -0.33 1.74
CA THR A 189 6.98 -1.28 1.46
C THR A 189 6.14 -0.73 0.30
N PRO A 190 5.91 -1.49 -0.78
CA PRO A 190 5.05 -1.06 -1.88
C PRO A 190 3.62 -0.76 -1.42
N LEU A 191 3.00 0.26 -2.00
CA LEU A 191 1.64 0.68 -1.67
C LEU A 191 0.62 -0.43 -1.91
N ASP A 192 0.76 -1.19 -3.00
CA ASP A 192 -0.17 -2.28 -3.31
C ASP A 192 -0.17 -3.35 -2.20
N ASP A 193 1.00 -3.64 -1.61
CA ASP A 193 1.10 -4.56 -0.48
C ASP A 193 0.41 -3.99 0.78
N LEU A 194 0.49 -2.68 1.00
CA LEU A 194 -0.23 -2.01 2.11
C LEU A 194 -1.75 -2.12 1.96
N VAL A 195 -2.26 -1.99 0.73
CA VAL A 195 -3.68 -2.13 0.43
C VAL A 195 -4.14 -3.56 0.74
N GLU A 196 -3.39 -4.58 0.34
CA GLU A 196 -3.71 -5.98 0.66
C GLU A 196 -3.70 -6.23 2.18
N MET A 197 -2.72 -5.66 2.92
CA MET A 197 -2.67 -5.78 4.38
C MET A 197 -3.86 -5.11 5.09
N SER A 198 -4.38 -4.03 4.50
CA SER A 198 -5.48 -3.23 5.07
C SER A 198 -6.85 -3.82 4.80
N PHE A 199 -7.00 -4.49 3.65
CA PHE A 199 -8.23 -5.16 3.22
C PHE A 199 -7.96 -6.63 2.89
N PRO A 200 -7.61 -7.48 3.87
CA PRO A 200 -7.40 -8.88 3.61
C PRO A 200 -8.69 -9.47 3.01
N SER A 201 -8.56 -10.17 1.88
CA SER A 201 -9.67 -10.70 1.06
C SER A 201 -10.54 -11.76 1.75
N ASN A 202 -10.38 -11.96 3.05
CA ASN A 202 -11.18 -12.82 3.91
C ASN A 202 -11.42 -12.09 5.24
N ARG A 203 -12.48 -11.28 5.30
CA ARG A 203 -13.28 -11.22 6.52
C ARG A 203 -14.46 -12.18 6.31
N PRO A 204 -14.73 -13.11 7.24
CA PRO A 204 -15.86 -14.02 7.15
C PRO A 204 -17.19 -13.26 7.03
#